data_AF-A0A1Z4LX94-F1
#
_entry.id   AF-A0A1Z4LX94-F1
#
_cell.length_a   1.000
_cell.length_b   1.000
_cell.length_c   1.000
_cell.angle_alpha   90.00
_cell.angle_beta   90.00
_cell.angle_gamma   90.00
#
_symmetry.space_group_name_H-M   'P 1'
#
loop_
_entity.id
_entity.type
_entity.pdbx_description
1 polymer ?
#
loop_
_entity_poly.entity_id
_entity_poly.type
_entity_poly.pdbx_seq_one_letter_code
_entity_poly.pdbx_strand_id
1 'polypeptide(L)'
;MSGSISSPKEDVNQNNNQNNNHLKKKGKSLPSGLIIKLGKFVWTTMWQIMMSQLAPRNKKGEYIRPSSQFRNDLGEEENNLYQPASGRYRLYVGLGCPWAHRTLVVMALKGLEDAVEVSIVYPSTDEGIWVLNSPEENCRTVPELYQVAQPGYQGRSTVPILWDKQTNTIVNNESAEIIVMLNSQLNQFAKNSELNLYSEELREEIEEWNEKIYHAVNNGVYRCGFAQTQEAYDKCCDELFTVLDEIDEALENKRYLCGEKLTLADIRLFTTLFRFDVVYYGLFKCNRRRIQDYQNLGAYLRDLYQLSGVAQTCDLESVKRDYYGNLFPLNPGGIIPSGPDISNLLEPHYREGVGSSK
;
A
#
# COMPACT_ATOMS: atom_id res chain seq x y z
N MET A 1 -57.24 58.95 -42.70
CA MET A 1 -57.09 59.74 -43.94
C MET A 1 -55.75 60.44 -43.88
N SER A 2 -54.92 60.26 -44.93
CA SER A 2 -53.85 61.15 -45.45
C SER A 2 -52.98 61.90 -44.42
N GLY A 3 -51.66 61.74 -44.35
CA GLY A 3 -50.69 61.60 -45.45
C GLY A 3 -49.62 62.68 -45.27
N SER A 4 -48.35 62.25 -45.23
CA SER A 4 -47.14 62.93 -45.72
C SER A 4 -46.89 64.42 -45.40
N ILE A 5 -45.70 64.76 -44.87
CA ILE A 5 -44.61 65.41 -45.62
C ILE A 5 -43.43 65.74 -44.69
N SER A 6 -42.26 65.61 -45.31
CA SER A 6 -40.88 65.77 -44.88
C SER A 6 -40.44 67.16 -44.39
N SER A 7 -39.32 67.12 -43.66
CA SER A 7 -38.48 68.18 -43.07
C SER A 7 -38.06 69.36 -43.96
N PRO A 8 -37.49 70.41 -43.32
CA PRO A 8 -36.11 70.82 -43.61
C PRO A 8 -35.27 70.95 -42.32
N LYS A 9 -34.11 70.29 -42.25
CA LYS A 9 -32.75 70.86 -42.42
C LYS A 9 -32.41 71.98 -41.42
N GLU A 10 -31.64 71.62 -40.40
CA GLU A 10 -30.60 72.50 -39.86
C GLU A 10 -29.24 71.81 -39.99
N ASP A 11 -28.33 72.58 -40.56
CA ASP A 11 -26.95 72.25 -40.85
C ASP A 11 -26.08 72.36 -39.59
N VAL A 12 -25.16 71.40 -39.50
CA VAL A 12 -23.76 71.57 -39.07
C VAL A 12 -23.53 72.11 -37.65
N ASN A 13 -23.14 71.20 -36.76
CA ASN A 13 -21.84 71.37 -36.11
C ASN A 13 -21.18 70.02 -35.80
N GLN A 14 -20.11 69.74 -36.54
CA GLN A 14 -19.16 68.68 -36.24
C GLN A 14 -18.38 69.04 -34.98
N ASN A 15 -18.31 68.13 -34.01
CA ASN A 15 -17.04 67.87 -33.32
C ASN A 15 -17.08 66.51 -32.60
N ASN A 16 -16.23 65.63 -33.12
CA ASN A 16 -15.48 64.54 -32.47
C ASN A 16 -15.42 64.67 -30.93
N ASN A 17 -15.50 63.61 -30.12
CA ASN A 17 -14.81 62.34 -30.28
C ASN A 17 -15.39 61.32 -29.29
N GLN A 18 -15.45 60.07 -29.73
CA GLN A 18 -15.72 58.88 -28.92
C GLN A 18 -14.68 58.76 -27.79
N ASN A 19 -15.11 58.33 -26.60
CA ASN A 19 -14.35 57.38 -25.78
C ASN A 19 -15.25 56.78 -24.67
N ASN A 20 -16.02 55.77 -25.06
CA ASN A 20 -16.58 54.80 -24.12
C ASN A 20 -15.43 53.92 -23.60
N ASN A 21 -14.87 54.29 -22.45
CA ASN A 21 -13.99 53.42 -21.68
C ASN A 21 -14.82 52.32 -20.99
N HIS A 22 -15.14 51.28 -21.74
CA HIS A 22 -15.44 49.98 -21.15
C HIS A 22 -14.17 49.44 -20.48
N LEU A 23 -14.09 49.57 -19.16
CA LEU A 23 -13.19 48.79 -18.32
C LEU A 23 -13.54 47.30 -18.45
N LYS A 24 -13.01 46.65 -19.49
CA LYS A 24 -12.92 45.19 -19.56
C LYS A 24 -12.08 44.73 -18.38
N LYS A 25 -12.73 44.15 -17.35
CA LYS A 25 -12.05 43.32 -16.35
C LYS A 25 -11.27 42.24 -17.11
N LYS A 26 -9.95 42.40 -17.24
CA LYS A 26 -9.06 41.35 -17.76
C LYS A 26 -9.22 40.13 -16.85
N GLY A 27 -9.87 39.09 -17.35
CA GLY A 27 -9.87 37.78 -16.70
C GLY A 27 -8.42 37.34 -16.47
N LYS A 28 -8.14 36.71 -15.33
CA LYS A 28 -6.80 36.24 -14.96
C LYS A 28 -6.26 35.36 -16.10
N SER A 29 -5.24 35.83 -16.81
CA SER A 29 -4.63 35.11 -17.93
C SER A 29 -3.92 33.85 -17.43
N LEU A 30 -4.00 32.76 -18.21
CA LEU A 30 -3.21 31.55 -17.96
C LEU A 30 -1.70 31.87 -17.88
N PRO A 31 -0.90 31.07 -17.15
CA PRO A 31 0.55 31.28 -17.05
C PRO A 31 1.22 31.31 -18.43
N SER A 32 2.27 32.13 -18.58
CA SER A 32 3.02 32.19 -19.84
C SER A 32 3.76 30.89 -20.12
N GLY A 33 3.96 30.56 -21.40
CA GLY A 33 4.67 29.34 -21.79
C GLY A 33 6.11 29.25 -21.23
N LEU A 34 6.78 30.39 -21.00
CA LEU A 34 8.10 30.43 -20.38
C LEU A 34 8.05 29.99 -18.91
N ILE A 35 7.08 30.49 -18.14
CA ILE A 35 6.86 30.11 -16.74
C ILE A 35 6.57 28.61 -16.66
N ILE A 36 5.74 28.09 -17.56
CA ILE A 36 5.41 26.65 -17.61
C ILE A 36 6.65 25.81 -17.89
N LYS A 37 7.47 26.19 -18.87
CA LYS A 37 8.70 25.44 -19.21
C LYS A 37 9.70 25.42 -18.06
N LEU A 38 9.93 26.57 -17.42
CA LEU A 38 10.82 26.67 -16.27
C LEU A 38 10.29 25.86 -15.08
N GLY A 39 9.00 26.00 -14.76
CA GLY A 39 8.35 25.24 -13.69
C GLY A 39 8.42 23.74 -13.92
N LYS A 40 8.16 23.27 -15.15
CA LYS A 40 8.31 21.86 -15.52
C LYS A 40 9.73 21.36 -15.31
N PHE A 41 10.73 22.14 -15.72
CA PHE A 41 12.13 21.77 -15.56
C PHE A 41 12.49 21.60 -14.08
N VAL A 42 12.24 22.63 -13.27
CA VAL A 42 12.54 22.61 -11.82
C VAL A 42 11.83 21.45 -11.12
N TRP A 43 10.53 21.30 -11.37
CA TRP A 43 9.72 20.25 -10.78
C TRP A 43 10.23 18.85 -11.15
N THR A 44 10.50 18.62 -12.44
CA THR A 44 10.97 17.30 -12.93
C THR A 44 12.33 16.95 -12.34
N THR A 45 13.25 17.91 -12.23
CA THR A 45 14.57 17.69 -11.62
C THR A 45 14.45 17.33 -10.14
N MET A 46 13.65 18.08 -9.37
CA MET A 46 13.41 17.77 -7.95
C MET A 46 12.76 16.39 -7.78
N TRP A 47 11.74 16.10 -8.58
CA TRP A 47 11.05 14.81 -8.57
C TRP A 47 12.02 13.65 -8.82
N GLN A 48 12.92 13.76 -9.80
CA GLN A 48 13.92 12.72 -10.08
C GLN A 48 14.89 12.47 -8.92
N ILE A 49 15.34 13.53 -8.25
CA ILE A 49 16.23 13.42 -7.08
C ILE A 49 15.52 12.66 -5.96
N MET A 50 14.30 13.08 -5.62
CA MET A 50 13.54 12.48 -4.53
C MET A 50 13.14 11.04 -4.82
N MET A 51 12.71 10.76 -6.05
CA MET A 51 12.38 9.40 -6.47
C MET A 51 13.59 8.48 -6.46
N SER A 52 14.82 8.98 -6.69
CA SER A 52 16.02 8.14 -6.60
C SER A 52 16.28 7.60 -5.18
N GLN A 53 15.83 8.33 -4.16
CA GLN A 53 15.95 7.93 -2.75
C GLN A 53 14.75 7.06 -2.30
N LEU A 54 13.53 7.49 -2.64
CA LEU A 54 12.29 6.79 -2.31
C LEU A 54 12.18 5.45 -3.04
N ALA A 55 12.43 5.45 -4.34
CA ALA A 55 12.29 4.30 -5.22
C ALA A 55 13.52 4.14 -6.15
N PRO A 56 14.61 3.54 -5.63
CA PRO A 56 15.79 3.20 -6.42
C PRO A 56 15.40 2.44 -7.68
N ARG A 57 16.06 2.76 -8.79
CA ARG A 57 15.75 2.18 -10.09
C ARG A 57 16.98 1.69 -10.83
N ASN A 58 16.77 0.75 -11.76
CA ASN A 58 17.79 0.40 -12.73
C ASN A 58 17.82 1.40 -13.91
N LYS A 59 18.73 1.19 -14.88
CA LYS A 59 18.89 2.06 -16.05
C LYS A 59 17.64 2.17 -16.94
N LYS A 60 16.73 1.20 -16.87
CA LYS A 60 15.48 1.15 -17.65
C LYS A 60 14.32 1.89 -16.98
N GLY A 61 14.49 2.37 -15.75
CA GLY A 61 13.41 3.03 -15.00
C GLY A 61 12.62 2.09 -14.10
N GLU A 62 12.98 0.80 -14.03
CA GLU A 62 12.30 -0.20 -13.22
C GLU A 62 12.72 -0.04 -11.75
N TYR A 63 11.74 0.01 -10.84
CA TYR A 63 11.96 0.06 -9.40
C TYR A 63 12.61 -1.23 -8.88
N ILE A 64 13.64 -1.08 -8.05
CA ILE A 64 14.36 -2.16 -7.36
C ILE A 64 14.16 -2.02 -5.85
N ARG A 65 13.52 -3.02 -5.24
CA ARG A 65 13.30 -3.06 -3.80
C ARG A 65 14.59 -3.46 -3.07
N PRO A 66 15.07 -2.68 -2.10
CA PRO A 66 16.16 -3.11 -1.23
C PRO A 66 15.74 -4.28 -0.33
N SER A 67 16.65 -5.23 -0.12
CA SER A 67 16.42 -6.39 0.75
C SER A 67 16.46 -6.04 2.25
N SER A 68 15.70 -6.77 3.04
CA SER A 68 15.75 -6.81 4.52
C SER A 68 17.10 -7.34 5.01
N GLN A 69 17.55 -6.90 6.19
CA GLN A 69 18.90 -7.20 6.72
C GLN A 69 18.90 -8.03 8.00
N PHE A 70 17.84 -7.95 8.82
CA PHE A 70 17.69 -8.79 10.01
C PHE A 70 16.86 -10.01 9.66
N ARG A 71 17.46 -11.20 9.75
CA ARG A 71 16.95 -12.46 9.18
C ARG A 71 17.12 -13.65 10.14
N ASN A 72 17.06 -13.40 11.46
CA ASN A 72 17.10 -14.50 12.43
C ASN A 72 15.71 -15.12 12.59
N ASP A 73 15.68 -16.34 13.11
CA ASP A 73 14.46 -17.12 13.32
C ASP A 73 14.21 -17.44 14.79
N LEU A 74 12.94 -17.58 15.15
CA LEU A 74 12.53 -18.20 16.42
C LEU A 74 12.67 -19.72 16.32
N GLY A 75 13.10 -20.37 17.39
CA GLY A 75 13.17 -21.84 17.44
C GLY A 75 13.54 -22.39 18.80
N GLU A 76 13.17 -23.66 19.04
CA GLU A 76 13.32 -24.36 20.33
C GLU A 76 14.69 -25.02 20.54
N GLU A 77 15.53 -25.05 19.50
CA GLU A 77 16.87 -25.66 19.55
C GLU A 77 17.73 -25.03 20.66
N GLU A 78 18.47 -25.82 21.44
CA GLU A 78 19.17 -25.37 22.66
C GLU A 78 20.09 -24.15 22.46
N ASN A 79 20.66 -23.98 21.25
CA ASN A 79 21.56 -22.88 20.90
C ASN A 79 20.86 -21.72 20.16
N ASN A 80 19.54 -21.78 19.93
CA ASN A 80 18.83 -20.66 19.34
C ASN A 80 18.66 -19.55 20.39
N LEU A 81 19.21 -18.37 20.09
CA LEU A 81 19.13 -17.20 20.94
C LEU A 81 17.68 -16.72 21.17
N TYR A 82 16.81 -16.91 20.18
CA TYR A 82 15.43 -16.43 20.14
C TYR A 82 14.42 -17.57 20.39
N GLN A 83 14.42 -18.08 21.60
CA GLN A 83 13.49 -19.12 22.07
C GLN A 83 12.03 -18.63 22.14
N PRO A 84 11.05 -19.40 21.67
CA PRO A 84 9.63 -19.11 21.87
C PRO A 84 9.28 -18.82 23.34
N ALA A 85 8.71 -17.65 23.62
CA ALA A 85 8.28 -17.27 24.96
C ALA A 85 7.16 -16.23 24.91
N SER A 86 6.10 -16.45 25.68
CA SER A 86 5.02 -15.49 25.86
C SER A 86 5.53 -14.22 26.55
N GLY A 87 5.14 -13.06 26.05
CA GLY A 87 5.53 -11.76 26.59
C GLY A 87 7.00 -11.40 26.35
N ARG A 88 7.76 -12.15 25.55
CA ARG A 88 9.15 -11.82 25.18
C ARG A 88 9.24 -10.93 23.96
N TYR A 89 8.37 -11.15 22.98
CA TYR A 89 8.46 -10.52 21.67
C TYR A 89 7.50 -9.35 21.51
N ARG A 90 7.89 -8.39 20.68
CA ARG A 90 7.05 -7.27 20.26
C ARG A 90 7.11 -7.09 18.75
N LEU A 91 5.97 -6.80 18.14
CA LEU A 91 5.85 -6.42 16.74
C LEU A 91 5.67 -4.91 16.63
N TYR A 92 6.60 -4.24 15.96
CA TYR A 92 6.39 -2.85 15.52
C TYR A 92 5.80 -2.84 14.11
N VAL A 93 4.62 -2.22 13.96
CA VAL A 93 3.84 -2.28 12.73
C VAL A 93 3.27 -0.92 12.36
N GLY A 94 3.36 -0.56 11.08
CA GLY A 94 2.63 0.56 10.52
C GLY A 94 1.35 0.05 9.86
N LEU A 95 0.19 0.52 10.31
CA LEU A 95 -1.12 0.04 9.81
C LEU A 95 -1.33 0.29 8.31
N GLY A 96 -0.68 1.32 7.76
CA GLY A 96 -0.66 1.57 6.31
C GLY A 96 0.11 0.53 5.51
N CYS A 97 1.14 -0.10 6.08
CA CYS A 97 2.07 -0.98 5.37
C CYS A 97 1.50 -2.39 5.12
N PRO A 98 1.42 -2.88 3.86
CA PRO A 98 0.91 -4.22 3.57
C PRO A 98 1.82 -5.33 4.10
N TRP A 99 3.14 -5.10 4.15
CA TRP A 99 4.11 -6.07 4.67
C TRP A 99 3.91 -6.29 6.17
N ALA A 100 3.68 -5.22 6.93
CA ALA A 100 3.38 -5.30 8.35
C ALA A 100 1.97 -5.84 8.61
N HIS A 101 1.02 -5.54 7.74
CA HIS A 101 -0.34 -6.06 7.84
C HIS A 101 -0.40 -7.58 7.78
N ARG A 102 0.52 -8.25 7.06
CA ARG A 102 0.60 -9.72 7.04
C ARG A 102 0.81 -10.30 8.44
N THR A 103 1.68 -9.69 9.23
CA THR A 103 1.99 -10.18 10.58
C THR A 103 0.80 -9.99 11.51
N LEU A 104 0.08 -8.88 11.38
CA LEU A 104 -1.17 -8.64 12.11
C LEU A 104 -2.26 -9.66 11.78
N VAL A 105 -2.46 -9.96 10.49
CA VAL A 105 -3.46 -10.94 10.05
C VAL A 105 -3.13 -12.34 10.59
N VAL A 106 -1.87 -12.79 10.47
CA VAL A 106 -1.46 -14.10 11.02
C VAL A 106 -1.60 -14.12 12.54
N MET A 107 -1.19 -13.06 13.23
CA MET A 107 -1.30 -12.96 14.69
C MET A 107 -2.76 -13.08 15.15
N ALA A 108 -3.69 -12.40 14.47
CA ALA A 108 -5.13 -12.47 14.75
C ALA A 108 -5.71 -13.87 14.46
N LEU A 109 -5.36 -14.48 13.33
CA LEU A 109 -5.83 -15.82 12.96
C LEU A 109 -5.30 -16.90 13.92
N LYS A 110 -4.06 -16.77 14.39
CA LYS A 110 -3.46 -17.67 15.38
C LYS A 110 -3.92 -17.38 16.81
N GLY A 111 -4.47 -16.20 17.07
CA GLY A 111 -4.86 -15.76 18.41
C GLY A 111 -3.65 -15.61 19.33
N LEU A 112 -2.66 -14.83 18.88
CA LEU A 112 -1.36 -14.61 19.54
C LEU A 112 -1.28 -13.27 20.29
N GLU A 113 -2.39 -12.55 20.44
CA GLU A 113 -2.43 -11.19 21.01
C GLU A 113 -1.97 -11.13 22.46
N ASP A 114 -2.13 -12.23 23.21
CA ASP A 114 -1.67 -12.33 24.61
C ASP A 114 -0.18 -12.71 24.71
N ALA A 115 0.41 -13.24 23.62
CA ALA A 115 1.78 -13.76 23.60
C ALA A 115 2.79 -12.78 22.98
N VAL A 116 2.37 -11.99 21.99
CA VAL A 116 3.20 -11.03 21.26
C VAL A 116 2.58 -9.65 21.38
N GLU A 117 3.33 -8.71 21.96
CA GLU A 117 2.87 -7.33 22.05
C GLU A 117 2.93 -6.63 20.69
N VAL A 118 2.06 -5.67 20.46
CA VAL A 118 2.06 -4.85 19.23
C VAL A 118 2.21 -3.38 19.57
N SER A 119 3.17 -2.74 18.92
CA SER A 119 3.35 -1.29 18.96
C SER A 119 3.10 -0.69 17.58
N ILE A 120 2.13 0.22 17.51
CA ILE A 120 1.78 0.91 16.27
C ILE A 120 2.74 2.08 16.05
N VAL A 121 3.31 2.14 14.85
CA VAL A 121 4.10 3.28 14.38
C VAL A 121 3.33 4.05 13.32
N TYR A 122 3.62 5.34 13.20
CA TYR A 122 2.98 6.22 12.23
C TYR A 122 4.02 6.85 11.31
N PRO A 123 3.68 7.09 10.04
CA PRO A 123 4.58 7.77 9.12
C PRO A 123 4.66 9.27 9.46
N SER A 124 5.87 9.81 9.53
CA SER A 124 6.13 11.24 9.62
C SER A 124 6.02 11.88 8.24
N THR A 125 5.09 12.83 8.08
CA THR A 125 4.84 13.52 6.80
C THR A 125 6.04 14.34 6.33
N ASP A 126 6.83 14.83 7.27
CA ASP A 126 7.89 15.80 6.99
C ASP A 126 9.26 15.14 6.89
N GLU A 127 9.45 14.01 7.57
CA GLU A 127 10.74 13.35 7.69
C GLU A 127 10.85 12.06 6.86
N GLY A 128 9.72 11.50 6.41
CA GLY A 128 9.72 10.26 5.61
C GLY A 128 10.19 9.02 6.38
N ILE A 129 10.03 9.04 7.71
CA ILE A 129 10.39 7.94 8.62
C ILE A 129 9.19 7.46 9.42
N TRP A 130 9.32 6.30 10.06
CA TRP A 130 8.34 5.79 11.02
C TRP A 130 8.65 6.29 12.44
N VAL A 131 7.61 6.77 13.12
CA VAL A 131 7.66 7.33 14.48
C VAL A 131 6.82 6.46 15.41
N LEU A 132 7.31 6.22 16.62
CA LEU A 132 6.60 5.48 17.66
C LEU A 132 5.45 6.32 18.23
N ASN A 133 4.29 5.69 18.50
CA ASN A 133 3.16 6.38 19.13
C ASN A 133 3.54 6.98 20.50
N SER A 134 4.34 6.22 21.24
CA SER A 134 4.91 6.59 22.53
C SER A 134 6.37 6.14 22.56
N PRO A 135 7.25 6.84 23.28
CA PRO A 135 8.63 6.39 23.41
C PRO A 135 8.72 4.98 24.00
N GLU A 136 9.49 4.11 23.35
CA GLU A 136 9.70 2.70 23.73
C GLU A 136 11.18 2.36 23.53
N GLU A 137 11.77 1.54 24.39
CA GLU A 137 13.20 1.17 24.34
C GLU A 137 14.16 2.39 24.30
N ASN A 138 13.74 3.52 24.91
CA ASN A 138 14.40 4.83 24.82
C ASN A 138 14.48 5.43 23.41
N CYS A 139 13.68 4.92 22.48
CA CYS A 139 13.53 5.40 21.11
C CYS A 139 12.21 6.16 20.95
N ARG A 140 12.20 7.14 20.04
CA ARG A 140 11.02 7.83 19.54
C ARG A 140 10.73 7.50 18.08
N THR A 141 11.72 6.98 17.37
CA THR A 141 11.62 6.66 15.95
C THR A 141 12.10 5.24 15.66
N VAL A 142 11.61 4.67 14.55
CA VAL A 142 12.08 3.37 14.07
C VAL A 142 13.56 3.38 13.67
N PRO A 143 14.11 4.43 13.01
CA PRO A 143 15.55 4.55 12.82
C PRO A 143 16.37 4.42 14.12
N GLU A 144 15.91 5.00 15.23
CA GLU A 144 16.60 4.84 16.53
C GLU A 144 16.55 3.38 17.02
N LEU A 145 15.43 2.66 16.87
CA LEU A 145 15.35 1.22 17.17
C LEU A 145 16.38 0.40 16.37
N TYR A 146 16.54 0.71 15.09
CA TYR A 146 17.55 0.06 14.24
C TYR A 146 18.98 0.37 14.69
N GLN A 147 19.25 1.59 15.17
CA GLN A 147 20.57 1.94 15.72
C GLN A 147 20.85 1.25 17.05
N VAL A 148 19.83 1.05 17.89
CA VAL A 148 19.95 0.26 19.12
C VAL A 148 20.27 -1.20 18.79
N ALA A 149 19.57 -1.79 17.84
CA ALA A 149 19.79 -3.18 17.41
C ALA A 149 21.17 -3.39 16.75
N GLN A 150 21.62 -2.43 15.94
CA GLN A 150 22.91 -2.47 15.26
C GLN A 150 23.50 -1.06 15.12
N PRO A 151 24.44 -0.65 15.99
CA PRO A 151 25.09 0.64 15.90
C PRO A 151 25.76 0.86 14.54
N GLY A 152 25.45 1.99 13.91
CA GLY A 152 25.97 2.34 12.59
C GLY A 152 25.17 1.77 11.42
N TYR A 153 23.95 1.25 11.66
CA TYR A 153 23.06 0.75 10.62
C TYR A 153 22.84 1.79 9.50
N GLN A 154 23.03 1.37 8.24
CA GLN A 154 22.90 2.21 7.03
C GLN A 154 21.77 1.76 6.10
N GLY A 155 21.04 0.70 6.46
CA GLY A 155 19.94 0.18 5.66
C GLY A 155 18.65 0.99 5.82
N ARG A 156 17.57 0.52 5.19
CA ARG A 156 16.24 1.12 5.38
C ARG A 156 15.61 0.61 6.67
N SER A 157 15.21 1.54 7.54
CA SER A 157 14.47 1.24 8.76
C SER A 157 12.98 1.02 8.43
N THR A 158 12.60 -0.24 8.19
CA THR A 158 11.28 -0.64 7.69
C THR A 158 10.41 -1.26 8.79
N VAL A 159 9.12 -1.40 8.52
CA VAL A 159 8.19 -2.27 9.25
C VAL A 159 7.72 -3.42 8.34
N PRO A 160 7.39 -4.61 8.88
CA PRO A 160 7.33 -4.98 10.30
C PRO A 160 8.71 -5.19 10.93
N ILE A 161 8.76 -5.12 12.25
CA ILE A 161 9.94 -5.48 13.06
C ILE A 161 9.48 -6.48 14.12
N LEU A 162 10.08 -7.67 14.13
CA LEU A 162 9.99 -8.59 15.26
C LEU A 162 11.15 -8.29 16.22
N TRP A 163 10.82 -7.71 17.37
CA TRP A 163 11.76 -7.28 18.39
C TRP A 163 11.80 -8.28 19.55
N ASP A 164 13.00 -8.59 20.05
CA ASP A 164 13.19 -9.36 21.26
C ASP A 164 13.53 -8.44 22.43
N LYS A 165 12.63 -8.39 23.43
CA LYS A 165 12.81 -7.56 24.62
C LYS A 165 13.92 -8.07 25.55
N GLN A 166 14.30 -9.36 25.47
CA GLN A 166 15.36 -9.91 26.32
C GLN A 166 16.75 -9.54 25.82
N THR A 167 16.98 -9.62 24.51
CA THR A 167 18.28 -9.28 23.90
C THR A 167 18.34 -7.84 23.41
N ASN A 168 17.24 -7.10 23.48
CA ASN A 168 17.12 -5.69 23.08
C ASN A 168 17.60 -5.45 21.64
N THR A 169 17.18 -6.32 20.72
CA THR A 169 17.53 -6.26 19.30
C THR A 169 16.41 -6.73 18.39
N ILE A 170 16.58 -6.51 17.09
CA ILE A 170 15.68 -6.99 16.05
C ILE A 170 16.02 -8.45 15.75
N VAL A 171 15.02 -9.32 15.92
CA VAL A 171 15.09 -10.72 15.46
C VAL A 171 15.06 -10.74 13.94
N ASN A 172 14.00 -10.16 13.37
CA ASN A 172 13.71 -10.24 11.95
C ASN A 172 12.94 -9.00 11.46
N ASN A 173 13.20 -8.54 10.24
CA ASN A 173 12.44 -7.47 9.58
C ASN A 173 11.94 -7.84 8.16
N GLU A 174 11.86 -9.14 7.87
CA GLU A 174 11.28 -9.72 6.66
C GLU A 174 9.89 -10.28 6.95
N SER A 175 8.87 -9.62 6.41
CA SER A 175 7.46 -10.01 6.65
C SER A 175 7.15 -11.45 6.26
N ALA A 176 7.79 -11.99 5.21
CA ALA A 176 7.53 -13.34 4.74
C ALA A 176 8.06 -14.42 5.69
N GLU A 177 9.16 -14.14 6.39
CA GLU A 177 9.72 -15.04 7.40
C GLU A 177 8.98 -14.90 8.74
N ILE A 178 8.66 -13.67 9.13
CA ILE A 178 7.92 -13.40 10.37
C ILE A 178 6.58 -14.11 10.38
N ILE A 179 5.83 -14.12 9.28
CA ILE A 179 4.55 -14.85 9.23
C ILE A 179 4.70 -16.37 9.34
N VAL A 180 5.82 -16.94 8.87
CA VAL A 180 6.12 -18.37 9.05
C VAL A 180 6.43 -18.64 10.52
N MET A 181 7.22 -17.79 11.17
CA MET A 181 7.49 -17.88 12.61
C MET A 181 6.22 -17.78 13.46
N LEU A 182 5.37 -16.78 13.19
CA LEU A 182 4.09 -16.62 13.89
C LEU A 182 3.14 -17.79 13.64
N ASN A 183 3.19 -18.43 12.47
CA ASN A 183 2.36 -19.58 12.15
C ASN A 183 2.66 -20.82 13.02
N SER A 184 3.93 -21.08 13.36
CA SER A 184 4.32 -22.35 14.00
C SER A 184 5.15 -22.22 15.29
N GLN A 185 6.08 -21.27 15.36
CA GLN A 185 7.07 -21.19 16.45
C GLN A 185 6.46 -20.74 17.78
N LEU A 186 5.24 -20.19 17.78
CA LEU A 186 4.54 -19.75 18.99
C LEU A 186 3.26 -20.57 19.26
N ASN A 187 3.12 -21.76 18.66
CA ASN A 187 1.91 -22.59 18.78
C ASN A 187 1.52 -22.90 20.23
N GLN A 188 2.49 -23.11 21.13
CA GLN A 188 2.23 -23.35 22.55
C GLN A 188 1.55 -22.18 23.29
N PHE A 189 1.54 -20.98 22.70
CA PHE A 189 0.89 -19.78 23.25
C PHE A 189 -0.31 -19.31 22.41
N ALA A 190 -0.59 -19.96 21.29
CA ALA A 190 -1.65 -19.59 20.35
C ALA A 190 -3.01 -20.12 20.82
N LYS A 191 -4.07 -19.29 20.75
CA LYS A 191 -5.45 -19.76 20.98
C LYS A 191 -5.91 -20.76 19.91
N ASN A 192 -5.41 -20.61 18.69
CA ASN A 192 -5.68 -21.49 17.55
C ASN A 192 -4.40 -22.25 17.16
N SER A 193 -3.84 -23.04 18.10
CA SER A 193 -2.60 -23.82 17.90
C SER A 193 -2.67 -24.76 16.69
N GLU A 194 -3.83 -25.38 16.47
CA GLU A 194 -4.05 -26.37 15.39
C GLU A 194 -4.16 -25.73 13.99
N LEU A 195 -4.36 -24.42 13.89
CA LEU A 195 -4.40 -23.73 12.60
C LEU A 195 -3.00 -23.71 11.99
N ASN A 196 -2.80 -24.44 10.89
CA ASN A 196 -1.56 -24.40 10.12
C ASN A 196 -1.79 -23.78 8.74
N LEU A 197 -1.26 -22.58 8.55
CA LEU A 197 -1.35 -21.79 7.32
C LEU A 197 -0.22 -22.12 6.31
N TYR A 198 0.71 -22.99 6.70
CA TYR A 198 1.89 -23.37 5.93
C TYR A 198 2.21 -24.86 6.15
N SER A 199 1.28 -25.73 5.77
CA SER A 199 1.44 -27.18 5.91
C SER A 199 2.38 -27.74 4.85
N GLU A 200 3.07 -28.83 5.17
CA GLU A 200 4.06 -29.43 4.27
C GLU A 200 3.41 -29.93 2.97
N GLU A 201 2.16 -30.42 3.03
CA GLU A 201 1.43 -30.94 1.87
C GLU A 201 1.10 -29.85 0.84
N LEU A 202 0.90 -28.61 1.29
CA LEU A 202 0.56 -27.48 0.42
C LEU A 202 1.77 -26.59 0.12
N ARG A 203 2.94 -26.90 0.68
CA ARG A 203 4.11 -26.03 0.65
C ARG A 203 4.56 -25.68 -0.77
N GLU A 204 4.62 -26.66 -1.66
CA GLU A 204 5.03 -26.43 -3.05
C GLU A 204 4.05 -25.48 -3.78
N GLU A 205 2.74 -25.71 -3.65
CA GLU A 205 1.71 -24.84 -4.25
C GLU A 205 1.71 -23.44 -3.64
N ILE A 206 1.94 -23.33 -2.32
CA ILE A 206 2.10 -22.05 -1.63
C ILE A 206 3.30 -21.28 -2.18
N GLU A 207 4.45 -21.94 -2.36
CA GLU A 207 5.65 -21.29 -2.89
C GLU A 207 5.48 -20.85 -4.36
N GLU A 208 4.81 -21.66 -5.19
CA GLU A 208 4.50 -21.27 -6.56
C GLU A 208 3.66 -19.99 -6.62
N TRP A 209 2.57 -19.93 -5.83
CA TRP A 209 1.75 -18.73 -5.74
C TRP A 209 2.51 -17.55 -5.15
N ASN A 210 3.29 -17.78 -4.09
CA ASN A 210 4.04 -16.74 -3.40
C ASN A 210 5.04 -16.02 -4.31
N GLU A 211 5.70 -16.75 -5.21
CA GLU A 211 6.64 -16.17 -6.18
C GLU A 211 5.92 -15.27 -7.18
N LYS A 212 4.85 -15.78 -7.82
CA LYS A 212 4.03 -15.02 -8.78
C LYS A 212 3.43 -13.77 -8.13
N ILE A 213 2.79 -13.96 -6.96
CA ILE A 213 2.09 -12.90 -6.23
C ILE A 213 3.08 -11.86 -5.72
N TYR A 214 4.26 -12.25 -5.20
CA TYR A 214 5.25 -11.28 -4.77
C TYR A 214 5.74 -10.41 -5.94
N HIS A 215 6.18 -11.04 -7.03
CA HIS A 215 6.79 -10.33 -8.14
C HIS A 215 5.79 -9.43 -8.90
N ALA A 216 4.64 -9.99 -9.28
CA ALA A 216 3.69 -9.35 -10.17
C ALA A 216 2.60 -8.56 -9.45
N VAL A 217 2.26 -8.91 -8.19
CA VAL A 217 1.14 -8.29 -7.47
C VAL A 217 1.62 -7.44 -6.31
N ASN A 218 2.16 -8.04 -5.24
CA ASN A 218 2.56 -7.33 -4.02
C ASN A 218 3.63 -6.28 -4.29
N ASN A 219 4.68 -6.64 -5.04
CA ASN A 219 5.70 -5.71 -5.48
C ASN A 219 5.33 -5.03 -6.81
N GLY A 220 4.52 -5.68 -7.65
CA GLY A 220 4.10 -5.16 -8.96
C GLY A 220 3.34 -3.83 -8.88
N VAL A 221 2.45 -3.66 -7.90
CA VAL A 221 1.77 -2.36 -7.68
C VAL A 221 2.76 -1.23 -7.38
N TYR A 222 3.81 -1.51 -6.59
CA TYR A 222 4.87 -0.53 -6.34
C TYR A 222 5.74 -0.30 -7.58
N ARG A 223 6.03 -1.35 -8.36
CA ARG A 223 6.75 -1.22 -9.63
C ARG A 223 5.98 -0.33 -10.61
N CYS A 224 4.64 -0.40 -10.63
CA CYS A 224 3.80 0.52 -11.39
C CYS A 224 3.87 1.95 -10.83
N GLY A 225 3.59 2.13 -9.53
CA GLY A 225 3.50 3.44 -8.90
C GLY A 225 4.82 4.21 -8.86
N PHE A 226 5.94 3.49 -8.83
CA PHE A 226 7.28 4.07 -8.79
C PHE A 226 8.03 4.03 -10.13
N ALA A 227 7.40 3.52 -11.20
CA ALA A 227 8.00 3.53 -12.53
C ALA A 227 8.37 4.97 -12.94
N GLN A 228 9.58 5.13 -13.47
CA GLN A 228 10.08 6.44 -13.89
C GLN A 228 10.16 6.60 -15.42
N THR A 229 9.66 5.61 -16.16
CA THR A 229 9.52 5.60 -17.63
C THR A 229 8.18 4.95 -18.00
N GLN A 230 7.62 5.33 -19.14
CA GLN A 230 6.37 4.75 -19.65
C GLN A 230 6.53 3.24 -19.91
N GLU A 231 7.65 2.84 -20.53
CA GLU A 231 7.96 1.44 -20.83
C GLU A 231 8.02 0.57 -19.57
N ALA A 232 8.67 1.04 -18.49
CA ALA A 232 8.72 0.31 -17.23
C ALA A 232 7.33 0.19 -16.59
N TYR A 233 6.52 1.24 -16.64
CA TYR A 233 5.15 1.22 -16.16
C TYR A 233 4.29 0.23 -16.96
N ASP A 234 4.29 0.30 -18.30
CA ASP A 234 3.45 -0.53 -19.17
C ASP A 234 3.75 -2.01 -18.94
N LYS A 235 5.04 -2.39 -18.92
CA LYS A 235 5.48 -3.76 -18.64
C LYS A 235 4.99 -4.26 -17.28
N CYS A 236 5.18 -3.46 -16.22
CA CYS A 236 4.76 -3.89 -14.87
C CYS A 236 3.24 -3.95 -14.73
N CYS A 237 2.52 -3.06 -15.42
CA CYS A 237 1.06 -3.03 -15.43
C CYS A 237 0.50 -4.23 -16.22
N ASP A 238 1.12 -4.60 -17.35
CA ASP A 238 0.81 -5.84 -18.07
C ASP A 238 1.00 -7.06 -17.17
N GLU A 239 2.18 -7.24 -16.57
CA GLU A 239 2.48 -8.36 -15.67
C GLU A 239 1.48 -8.44 -14.49
N LEU A 240 1.17 -7.30 -13.87
CA LEU A 240 0.22 -7.21 -12.75
C LEU A 240 -1.16 -7.73 -13.15
N PHE A 241 -1.73 -7.23 -14.24
CA PHE A 241 -3.09 -7.58 -14.64
C PHE A 241 -3.17 -9.00 -15.22
N THR A 242 -2.13 -9.49 -15.88
CA THR A 242 -2.05 -10.91 -16.29
C THR A 242 -2.14 -11.83 -15.07
N VAL A 243 -1.36 -11.59 -14.01
CA VAL A 243 -1.40 -12.45 -12.83
C VAL A 243 -2.70 -12.27 -12.03
N LEU A 244 -3.30 -11.07 -11.99
CA LEU A 244 -4.62 -10.89 -11.37
C LEU A 244 -5.72 -11.66 -12.13
N ASP A 245 -5.67 -11.69 -13.47
CA ASP A 245 -6.60 -12.48 -14.29
C ASP A 245 -6.39 -13.99 -14.05
N GLU A 246 -5.14 -14.48 -13.97
CA GLU A 246 -4.84 -15.88 -13.62
C GLU A 246 -5.37 -16.27 -12.22
N ILE A 247 -5.21 -15.38 -11.24
CA ILE A 247 -5.73 -15.61 -9.88
C ILE A 247 -7.26 -15.63 -9.91
N ASP A 248 -7.91 -14.72 -10.62
CA ASP A 248 -9.38 -14.67 -10.71
C ASP A 248 -9.94 -15.96 -11.33
N GLU A 249 -9.30 -16.48 -12.38
CA GLU A 249 -9.67 -17.76 -13.00
C GLU A 249 -9.48 -18.93 -12.03
N ALA A 250 -8.34 -19.01 -11.33
CA ALA A 250 -8.09 -20.06 -10.35
C ALA A 250 -9.12 -20.06 -9.21
N LEU A 251 -9.57 -18.88 -8.78
CA LEU A 251 -10.55 -18.68 -7.71
C LEU A 251 -12.00 -18.99 -8.11
N GLU A 252 -12.27 -19.31 -9.37
CA GLU A 252 -13.57 -19.82 -9.82
C GLU A 252 -13.89 -21.16 -9.16
N ASN A 253 -12.89 -22.05 -9.11
CA ASN A 253 -13.04 -23.43 -8.66
C ASN A 253 -12.36 -23.71 -7.32
N LYS A 254 -11.62 -22.75 -6.77
CA LYS A 254 -10.96 -22.88 -5.46
C LYS A 254 -11.43 -21.77 -4.53
N ARG A 255 -11.80 -22.11 -3.29
CA ARG A 255 -12.17 -21.09 -2.29
C ARG A 255 -11.00 -20.16 -2.00
N TYR A 256 -9.81 -20.73 -1.81
CA TYR A 256 -8.52 -20.09 -1.59
C TYR A 256 -7.49 -20.51 -2.65
N LEU A 257 -6.32 -19.87 -2.69
CA LEU A 257 -5.33 -20.09 -3.75
C LEU A 257 -4.88 -21.55 -3.88
N CYS A 258 -4.74 -22.23 -2.75
CA CYS A 258 -4.31 -23.63 -2.65
C CYS A 258 -5.48 -24.61 -2.39
N GLY A 259 -6.70 -24.27 -2.84
CA GLY A 259 -7.89 -25.12 -2.71
C GLY A 259 -8.86 -24.66 -1.62
N GLU A 260 -9.25 -25.55 -0.72
CA GLU A 260 -10.28 -25.26 0.30
C GLU A 260 -9.72 -24.68 1.61
N LYS A 261 -8.42 -24.82 1.86
CA LYS A 261 -7.76 -24.38 3.09
C LYS A 261 -7.10 -23.02 2.91
N LEU A 262 -7.26 -22.15 3.90
CA LEU A 262 -6.57 -20.87 3.97
C LEU A 262 -5.07 -21.08 4.19
N THR A 263 -4.23 -20.36 3.45
CA THR A 263 -2.77 -20.45 3.55
C THR A 263 -2.09 -19.10 3.71
N LEU A 264 -0.77 -19.09 3.95
CA LEU A 264 0.03 -17.87 3.94
C LEU A 264 0.06 -17.18 2.57
N ALA A 265 -0.17 -17.90 1.46
CA ALA A 265 -0.29 -17.28 0.14
C ALA A 265 -1.48 -16.33 0.06
N ASP A 266 -2.63 -16.75 0.63
CA ASP A 266 -3.84 -15.94 0.68
C ASP A 266 -3.63 -14.66 1.49
N ILE A 267 -2.94 -14.76 2.63
CA ILE A 267 -2.65 -13.61 3.49
C ILE A 267 -1.70 -12.63 2.79
N ARG A 268 -0.69 -13.14 2.08
CA ARG A 268 0.22 -12.31 1.28
C ARG A 268 -0.52 -11.56 0.17
N LEU A 269 -1.51 -12.19 -0.47
CA LEU A 269 -2.35 -11.57 -1.49
C LEU A 269 -3.35 -10.57 -0.90
N PHE A 270 -4.08 -10.97 0.15
CA PHE A 270 -5.11 -10.19 0.85
C PHE A 270 -4.67 -8.76 1.14
N THR A 271 -3.48 -8.61 1.75
CA THR A 271 -2.96 -7.32 2.16
C THR A 271 -2.75 -6.34 1.01
N THR A 272 -2.55 -6.86 -0.21
CA THR A 272 -2.49 -6.05 -1.44
C THR A 272 -3.88 -5.76 -1.99
N LEU A 273 -4.75 -6.77 -2.09
CA LEU A 273 -6.12 -6.61 -2.59
C LEU A 273 -6.92 -5.59 -1.77
N PHE A 274 -6.82 -5.65 -0.44
CA PHE A 274 -7.46 -4.72 0.49
C PHE A 274 -7.12 -3.24 0.21
N ARG A 275 -5.91 -2.98 -0.30
CA ARG A 275 -5.41 -1.62 -0.60
C ARG A 275 -5.64 -1.23 -2.06
N PHE A 276 -6.02 -2.17 -2.92
CA PHE A 276 -5.94 -1.99 -4.36
C PHE A 276 -6.88 -0.89 -4.86
N ASP A 277 -8.17 -1.02 -4.63
CA ASP A 277 -9.17 -0.06 -5.12
C ASP A 277 -9.05 1.31 -4.44
N VAL A 278 -8.58 1.31 -3.19
CA VAL A 278 -8.49 2.51 -2.35
C VAL A 278 -7.23 3.33 -2.64
N VAL A 279 -6.14 2.68 -3.02
CA VAL A 279 -4.83 3.32 -3.20
C VAL A 279 -4.22 3.00 -4.55
N TYR A 280 -3.97 1.73 -4.85
CA TYR A 280 -3.12 1.35 -5.98
C TYR A 280 -3.77 1.69 -7.32
N TYR A 281 -5.09 1.56 -7.41
CA TYR A 281 -5.90 1.93 -8.57
C TYR A 281 -5.67 3.40 -8.95
N GLY A 282 -5.77 4.31 -7.98
CA GLY A 282 -5.58 5.75 -8.22
C GLY A 282 -4.10 6.18 -8.21
N LEU A 283 -3.46 6.08 -7.05
CA LEU A 283 -2.13 6.65 -6.81
C LEU A 283 -1.04 5.98 -7.67
N PHE A 284 -1.07 4.64 -7.72
CA PHE A 284 -0.08 3.85 -8.46
C PHE A 284 -0.48 3.59 -9.92
N LYS A 285 -1.63 4.10 -10.34
CA LYS A 285 -2.17 3.98 -11.70
C LYS A 285 -2.43 2.52 -12.11
N CYS A 286 -2.64 1.62 -11.16
CA CYS A 286 -3.02 0.23 -11.44
C CYS A 286 -4.52 0.17 -11.83
N ASN A 287 -4.90 0.84 -12.92
CA ASN A 287 -6.27 1.28 -13.16
C ASN A 287 -7.00 0.60 -14.32
N ARG A 288 -6.54 -0.56 -14.81
CA ARG A 288 -7.24 -1.30 -15.87
C ARG A 288 -8.56 -1.89 -15.40
N ARG A 289 -8.61 -2.40 -14.17
CA ARG A 289 -9.80 -2.97 -13.52
C ARG A 289 -9.68 -2.83 -11.99
N ARG A 290 -10.78 -2.57 -11.29
CA ARG A 290 -10.84 -2.61 -9.82
C ARG A 290 -10.98 -4.06 -9.35
N ILE A 291 -10.51 -4.40 -8.16
CA ILE A 291 -10.69 -5.73 -7.55
C ILE A 291 -12.17 -6.07 -7.40
N GLN A 292 -13.01 -5.10 -7.06
CA GLN A 292 -14.47 -5.33 -6.98
C GLN A 292 -15.14 -5.67 -8.32
N ASP A 293 -14.50 -5.35 -9.46
CA ASP A 293 -15.05 -5.59 -10.80
C ASP A 293 -14.65 -6.97 -11.36
N TYR A 294 -13.83 -7.72 -10.65
CA TYR A 294 -13.47 -9.10 -10.99
C TYR A 294 -14.55 -10.09 -10.54
N GLN A 295 -14.69 -11.21 -11.25
CA GLN A 295 -15.74 -12.18 -11.00
C GLN A 295 -15.57 -12.88 -9.65
N ASN A 296 -14.34 -13.29 -9.31
CA ASN A 296 -14.04 -14.09 -8.12
C ASN A 296 -13.23 -13.32 -7.08
N LEU A 297 -12.26 -12.50 -7.49
CA LEU A 297 -11.36 -11.74 -6.61
C LEU A 297 -12.11 -10.80 -5.65
N GLY A 298 -13.19 -10.16 -6.11
CA GLY A 298 -14.01 -9.30 -5.26
C GLY A 298 -14.67 -10.08 -4.12
N ALA A 299 -15.26 -11.24 -4.41
CA ALA A 299 -15.84 -12.12 -3.40
C ALA A 299 -14.77 -12.76 -2.50
N TYR A 300 -13.62 -13.11 -3.05
CA TYR A 300 -12.47 -13.66 -2.32
C TYR A 300 -11.92 -12.66 -1.30
N LEU A 301 -11.78 -11.38 -1.67
CA LEU A 301 -11.39 -10.32 -0.74
C LEU A 301 -12.39 -10.19 0.42
N ARG A 302 -13.69 -10.30 0.15
CA ARG A 302 -14.75 -10.26 1.18
C ARG A 302 -14.69 -11.47 2.13
N ASP A 303 -14.53 -12.69 1.60
CA ASP A 303 -14.37 -13.92 2.40
C ASP A 303 -13.21 -13.76 3.40
N LEU A 304 -12.04 -13.31 2.93
CA LEU A 304 -10.88 -13.08 3.78
C LEU A 304 -11.07 -11.95 4.80
N TYR A 305 -11.68 -10.83 4.40
CA TYR A 305 -11.95 -9.70 5.29
C TYR A 305 -12.89 -10.07 6.44
N GLN A 306 -13.86 -10.97 6.17
CA GLN A 306 -14.88 -11.40 7.12
C GLN A 306 -14.44 -12.55 8.04
N LEU A 307 -13.24 -13.12 7.84
CA LEU A 307 -12.65 -14.06 8.79
C LEU A 307 -12.53 -13.41 10.18
N SER A 308 -12.81 -14.18 11.22
CA SER A 308 -12.78 -13.71 12.61
C SER A 308 -11.42 -13.06 12.94
N GLY A 309 -11.43 -11.81 13.40
CA GLY A 309 -10.24 -11.06 13.78
C GLY A 309 -9.57 -10.29 12.63
N VAL A 310 -9.87 -10.60 11.36
CA VAL A 310 -9.16 -9.98 10.22
C VAL A 310 -9.59 -8.53 10.01
N ALA A 311 -10.89 -8.22 10.05
CA ALA A 311 -11.39 -6.85 9.89
C ALA A 311 -10.79 -5.87 10.92
N GLN A 312 -10.44 -6.33 12.12
CA GLN A 312 -9.84 -5.52 13.18
C GLN A 312 -8.39 -5.12 12.88
N THR A 313 -7.72 -5.81 11.95
CA THR A 313 -6.36 -5.47 11.51
C THR A 313 -6.36 -4.42 10.38
N CYS A 314 -7.53 -4.14 9.81
CA CYS A 314 -7.73 -3.32 8.63
C CYS A 314 -8.09 -1.87 8.98
N ASP A 315 -7.10 -0.95 8.93
CA ASP A 315 -7.31 0.49 9.11
C ASP A 315 -7.14 1.26 7.78
N LEU A 316 -8.26 1.55 7.13
CA LEU A 316 -8.26 2.28 5.86
C LEU A 316 -7.83 3.73 5.98
N GLU A 317 -8.11 4.39 7.10
CA GLU A 317 -7.71 5.79 7.28
C GLU A 317 -6.19 5.88 7.40
N SER A 318 -5.57 4.96 8.15
CA SER A 318 -4.12 4.83 8.20
C SER A 318 -3.52 4.47 6.84
N VAL A 319 -4.12 3.53 6.09
CA VAL A 319 -3.70 3.20 4.71
C VAL A 319 -3.74 4.43 3.80
N LYS A 320 -4.86 5.15 3.75
CA LYS A 320 -5.00 6.30 2.86
C LYS A 320 -4.04 7.42 3.25
N ARG A 321 -3.88 7.69 4.55
CA ARG A 321 -2.96 8.70 5.07
C ARG A 321 -1.51 8.36 4.76
N ASP A 322 -1.11 7.11 4.93
CA ASP A 322 0.25 6.65 4.60
C ASP A 322 0.55 6.89 3.11
N TYR A 323 -0.28 6.36 2.21
CA TYR A 323 0.01 6.42 0.79
C TYR A 323 -0.19 7.80 0.15
N TYR A 324 -1.33 8.45 0.39
CA TYR A 324 -1.60 9.76 -0.23
C TYR A 324 -0.92 10.91 0.52
N GLY A 325 -0.66 10.76 1.82
CA GLY A 325 -0.07 11.80 2.66
C GLY A 325 1.45 11.73 2.78
N ASN A 326 2.07 10.54 2.77
CA ASN A 326 3.49 10.37 3.11
C ASN A 326 4.38 9.94 1.94
N LEU A 327 3.83 9.42 0.84
CA LEU A 327 4.62 9.04 -0.35
C LEU A 327 4.94 10.25 -1.24
N PHE A 328 5.43 11.34 -0.67
CA PHE A 328 5.98 12.45 -1.44
C PHE A 328 7.26 11.96 -2.18
N PRO A 329 7.42 12.18 -3.50
CA PRO A 329 6.71 13.16 -4.34
C PRO A 329 5.58 12.59 -5.23
N LEU A 330 5.02 11.42 -4.95
CA LEU A 330 3.96 10.83 -5.79
C LEU A 330 2.64 11.60 -5.77
N ASN A 331 2.27 12.15 -4.60
CA ASN A 331 1.10 13.00 -4.44
C ASN A 331 1.48 14.36 -3.82
N PRO A 332 2.03 15.30 -4.61
CA PRO A 332 2.56 16.57 -4.08
C PRO A 332 1.56 17.42 -3.31
N GLY A 333 0.27 17.30 -3.65
CA GLY A 333 -0.78 18.07 -2.98
C GLY A 333 -1.18 17.50 -1.63
N GLY A 334 -0.76 16.28 -1.27
CA GLY A 334 -1.15 15.60 -0.04
C GLY A 334 -2.66 15.34 0.10
N ILE A 335 -3.44 15.59 -0.95
CA ILE A 335 -4.90 15.43 -0.92
C ILE A 335 -5.22 13.94 -0.88
N ILE A 336 -5.97 13.55 0.14
CA ILE A 336 -6.45 12.18 0.34
C ILE A 336 -7.85 12.07 -0.29
N PRO A 337 -8.07 11.18 -1.28
CA PRO A 337 -9.38 10.98 -1.88
C PRO A 337 -10.42 10.53 -0.84
N SER A 338 -11.68 10.93 -1.01
CA SER A 338 -12.77 10.49 -0.13
C SER A 338 -13.15 9.03 -0.35
N GLY A 339 -13.21 8.57 -1.60
CA GLY A 339 -13.61 7.21 -1.97
C GLY A 339 -12.45 6.20 -2.12
N PRO A 340 -12.76 5.01 -2.65
CA PRO A 340 -14.11 4.47 -2.85
C PRO A 340 -14.80 4.13 -1.52
N ASP A 341 -16.12 3.96 -1.54
CA ASP A 341 -16.84 3.31 -0.43
C ASP A 341 -16.41 1.84 -0.34
N ILE A 342 -16.19 1.37 0.87
CA ILE A 342 -15.67 0.03 1.21
C ILE A 342 -16.67 -0.76 2.04
N SER A 343 -17.89 -0.24 2.25
CA SER A 343 -18.97 -0.99 2.89
C SER A 343 -19.25 -2.32 2.19
N ASN A 344 -18.92 -2.40 0.89
CA ASN A 344 -19.01 -3.63 0.11
C ASN A 344 -18.20 -4.78 0.72
N LEU A 345 -17.14 -4.51 1.51
CA LEU A 345 -16.35 -5.57 2.17
C LEU A 345 -17.17 -6.43 3.15
N LEU A 346 -18.31 -5.91 3.62
CA LEU A 346 -19.23 -6.61 4.53
C LEU A 346 -20.39 -7.33 3.81
N GLU A 347 -20.49 -7.20 2.49
CA GLU A 347 -21.52 -7.92 1.73
C GLU A 347 -21.22 -9.43 1.71
N PRO A 348 -22.25 -10.30 1.65
CA PRO A 348 -22.04 -11.73 1.52
C PRO A 348 -21.12 -12.08 0.33
N HIS A 349 -20.19 -13.00 0.56
CA HIS A 349 -19.25 -13.45 -0.46
C HIS A 349 -19.71 -14.71 -1.20
N TYR A 350 -20.52 -15.56 -0.57
CA TYR A 350 -21.04 -16.82 -1.14
C TYR A 350 -19.93 -17.78 -1.63
N ARG A 351 -18.84 -17.87 -0.87
CA ARG A 351 -17.65 -18.67 -1.23
C ARG A 351 -17.47 -19.95 -0.42
N GLU A 352 -18.34 -20.18 0.58
CA GLU A 352 -18.22 -21.27 1.54
C GLU A 352 -18.27 -22.66 0.89
N GLY A 353 -18.97 -22.80 -0.23
CA GLY A 353 -19.08 -24.05 -1.00
C GLY A 353 -18.24 -24.11 -2.28
N VAL A 354 -17.37 -23.12 -2.54
CA VAL A 354 -16.52 -23.12 -3.75
C VAL A 354 -15.41 -24.16 -3.57
N GLY A 355 -15.23 -25.04 -4.56
CA GLY A 355 -14.21 -26.08 -4.54
C GLY A 355 -14.54 -27.31 -3.70
N SER A 356 -15.60 -27.26 -2.88
CA SER A 356 -16.13 -28.43 -2.17
C SER A 356 -16.64 -29.47 -3.16
N SER A 357 -15.95 -30.60 -3.25
CA SER A 357 -16.49 -31.78 -3.90
C SER A 357 -17.76 -32.22 -3.16
N LYS A 358 -18.88 -32.32 -3.88
CA LYS A 358 -20.13 -32.89 -3.34
C LYS A 358 -19.95 -34.34 -2.93
#